data_AF-A0A4T2GPM9-F1
#
_entry.id   AF-A0A4T2GPM9-F1
#
_cell.length_a   1.000
_cell.length_b   1.000
_cell.length_c   1.000
_cell.angle_alpha   90.00
_cell.angle_beta   90.00
_cell.angle_gamma   90.00
#
_symmetry.space_group_name_H-M   'P 1'
#
loop_
_entity.id
_entity.type
_entity.pdbx_description
1 polymer ?
#
loop_
_entity_poly.entity_id
_entity_poly.type
_entity_poly.pdbx_seq_one_letter_code
_entity_poly.pdbx_strand_id
1 'polypeptide(L)' 'MKKHIIDYISKGYKVKLNFSDGNTMIFSNIVNETEDDNIIELDNGDNTIKHVLNLRYVVYITPLEEIKRQRISF' A
#
# COMPACT_ATOMS: atom_id res chain seq x y z
N MET A 1 -2.04 -5.31 11.40
CA MET A 1 -2.16 -4.35 10.28
C MET A 1 -1.32 -4.76 9.07
N LYS A 2 -0.01 -5.02 9.23
CA LYS A 2 0.91 -5.47 8.18
C LYS A 2 0.35 -6.58 7.28
N LYS A 3 -0.15 -7.67 7.89
CA LYS A 3 -0.79 -8.78 7.17
C LYS A 3 -1.93 -8.37 6.24
N HIS A 4 -2.75 -7.38 6.63
CA HIS A 4 -3.85 -6.91 5.79
C HIS A 4 -3.34 -6.09 4.60
N ILE A 5 -2.32 -5.25 4.80
CA ILE A 5 -1.67 -4.51 3.71
C ILE A 5 -1.12 -5.49 2.69
N ILE A 6 -0.40 -6.52 3.16
CA ILE A 6 0.16 -7.57 2.31
C ILE A 6 -0.95 -8.29 1.55
N ASP A 7 -1.98 -8.77 2.24
CA ASP A 7 -3.10 -9.50 1.62
C ASP A 7 -3.82 -8.68 0.54
N TYR A 8 -4.07 -7.38 0.78
CA TYR A 8 -4.67 -6.52 -0.24
C TYR A 8 -3.77 -6.33 -1.46
N ILE A 9 -2.48 -6.05 -1.26
CA ILE A 9 -1.54 -5.86 -2.37
C ILE A 9 -1.35 -7.16 -3.15
N SER A 10 -1.23 -8.31 -2.48
CA SER A 10 -1.16 -9.62 -3.15
C SER A 10 -2.41 -9.97 -3.96
N LYS A 11 -3.56 -9.39 -3.62
CA LYS A 11 -4.81 -9.51 -4.40
C LYS A 11 -4.92 -8.48 -5.53
N GLY A 12 -3.90 -7.66 -5.75
CA GLY A 12 -3.87 -6.63 -6.80
C GLY A 12 -4.53 -5.31 -6.42
N TYR A 13 -4.88 -5.10 -5.15
CA TYR A 13 -5.41 -3.82 -4.70
C TYR A 13 -4.28 -2.83 -4.45
N LYS A 14 -4.51 -1.55 -4.75
CA LYS A 14 -3.72 -0.48 -4.14
C LYS A 14 -4.23 -0.24 -2.72
N VAL A 15 -3.35 0.10 -1.80
CA VAL A 15 -3.70 0.36 -0.41
C VAL A 15 -3.41 1.82 -0.09
N LYS A 16 -4.45 2.54 0.31
CA LYS A 16 -4.30 3.87 0.91
C LYS A 16 -4.09 3.72 2.41
N LEU A 17 -2.98 4.24 2.92
CA LEU A 17 -2.68 4.35 4.35
C LEU A 17 -3.02 5.75 4.83
N ASN A 18 -3.70 5.83 5.97
CA ASN A 18 -4.05 7.10 6.61
C ASN A 18 -3.32 7.17 7.95
N PHE A 19 -2.49 8.20 8.11
CA PHE A 19 -1.61 8.36 9.26
C PHE A 19 -2.26 9.21 10.35
N SER A 20 -1.74 9.11 11.57
CA SER A 20 -2.26 9.79 12.77
C SER A 20 -2.16 11.32 12.70
N ASP A 21 -1.30 11.85 11.83
CA ASP A 21 -1.15 13.28 11.55
C ASP A 21 -2.12 13.79 10.47
N GLY A 22 -2.99 12.91 9.95
CA GLY A 22 -3.94 13.21 8.87
C GLY A 22 -3.37 13.07 7.46
N ASN A 23 -2.07 12.78 7.31
CA ASN A 23 -1.49 12.53 6.00
C ASN A 23 -1.96 11.19 5.43
N THR A 24 -1.93 11.09 4.10
CA THR A 24 -2.30 9.84 3.41
C THR A 24 -1.34 9.52 2.29
N MET A 25 -1.04 8.24 2.10
CA MET A 25 -0.19 7.74 1.03
C MET A 25 -0.80 6.48 0.40
N ILE A 26 -0.52 6.24 -0.89
CA ILE A 26 -1.05 5.10 -1.63
C ILE A 26 0.12 4.24 -2.10
N PHE A 27 0.02 2.95 -1.84
CA PHE A 27 1.02 1.94 -2.20
C PHE A 27 0.39 0.85 -3.04
N SER A 28 1.17 0.24 -3.94
CA SER A 28 0.70 -0.85 -4.79
C SER A 28 1.65 -2.03 -4.87
N ASN A 29 2.80 -1.96 -4.19
CA ASN A 29 3.77 -3.04 -4.18
C ASN A 29 4.44 -3.18 -2.80
N ILE A 30 4.83 -4.41 -2.48
CA ILE A 30 5.60 -4.75 -1.29
C ILE A 30 7.05 -4.90 -1.71
N VAL A 31 7.94 -4.10 -1.11
CA VAL A 31 9.38 -4.16 -1.40
C VAL A 31 10.06 -5.16 -0.47
N ASN A 32 9.75 -5.08 0.83
CA ASN A 32 10.34 -5.95 1.84
C ASN A 32 9.42 -6.13 3.04
N GLU A 33 9.31 -7.37 3.50
CA GLU A 33 8.69 -7.74 4.77
C GLU A 33 9.78 -7.81 5.83
N THR A 34 9.86 -6.81 6.70
CA THR A 34 10.86 -6.79 7.78
C THR A 34 10.51 -7.82 8.87
N GLU A 35 11.45 -8.15 9.75
CA GLU A 35 11.17 -8.99 10.92
C GLU A 35 10.28 -8.29 11.96
N ASP A 36 10.24 -6.94 11.98
CA ASP A 36 9.33 -6.19 12.84
C ASP A 36 7.92 -6.14 12.21
N ASP A 37 6.92 -6.60 12.96
CA ASP A 37 5.52 -6.60 12.55
C ASP A 37 4.93 -5.19 12.35
N ASN A 38 5.59 -4.16 12.86
CA ASN A 38 5.21 -2.77 12.71
C ASN A 38 5.96 -2.06 11.58
N ILE A 39 6.99 -2.67 10.99
CA ILE A 39 7.74 -2.04 9.91
C ILE A 39 7.50 -2.79 8.59
N ILE A 40 7.22 -2.05 7.53
CA ILE A 40 7.09 -2.59 6.18
C ILE A 40 7.69 -1.62 5.17
N GLU A 41 8.30 -2.15 4.11
CA GLU A 41 8.79 -1.36 3.00
C GLU A 41 7.85 -1.49 1.81
N LEU A 42 7.34 -0.35 1.31
CA LEU A 42 6.34 -0.28 0.24
C LEU A 42 6.78 0.72 -0.84
N ASP A 43 6.25 0.55 -2.04
CA ASP A 43 6.34 1.53 -3.12
C ASP A 43 4.98 1.74 -3.81
N ASN A 44 4.88 2.79 -4.64
CA ASN A 44 3.65 3.20 -5.30
C ASN A 44 3.36 2.46 -6.64
N GLY A 45 4.23 1.54 -7.07
CA GLY A 45 4.16 0.79 -8.32
C GLY A 45 5.02 1.37 -9.45
N ASP A 46 5.57 2.57 -9.28
CA ASP A 46 6.44 3.20 -10.27
C ASP A 46 7.92 2.88 -10.03
N ASN A 47 8.24 2.04 -9.02
CA ASN A 47 9.59 1.60 -8.62
C ASN A 47 10.63 2.71 -8.39
N THR A 48 10.19 3.97 -8.26
CA THR A 48 11.06 5.15 -8.19
C THR A 48 11.40 5.54 -6.75
N ILE A 49 10.45 5.39 -5.83
CA ILE A 49 10.63 5.75 -4.42
C ILE A 49 10.15 4.61 -3.53
N LYS A 50 11.04 4.15 -2.65
CA LYS A 50 10.77 3.14 -1.63
C LYS A 50 10.56 3.82 -0.29
N HIS A 51 9.53 3.39 0.44
CA HIS A 51 9.19 3.95 1.74
C HIS A 51 9.26 2.87 2.81
N VAL A 52 10.10 3.10 3.82
CA VAL A 52 10.08 2.31 5.06
C VAL A 52 9.09 2.96 6.01
N LEU A 53 8.01 2.25 6.32
CA LEU A 53 6.88 2.77 7.08
C LEU A 53 6.79 2.13 8.46
N ASN A 54 6.55 2.95 9.47
CA ASN A 54 6.16 2.49 10.79
C ASN A 54 4.63 2.51 10.93
N LEU A 55 4.05 1.31 10.95
CA LEU A 55 2.62 1.05 10.99
C LEU A 55 1.95 1.46 12.30
N ARG A 56 2.72 1.79 13.35
CA ARG A 56 2.16 2.34 14.60
C ARG A 56 1.51 3.70 14.41
N TYR A 57 1.91 4.43 13.37
CA TYR A 57 1.32 5.72 13.02
C TYR A 57 0.19 5.61 11.99
N VAL A 58 -0.12 4.41 11.50
CA VAL A 58 -1.23 4.19 10.57
C VAL A 58 -2.49 3.90 11.37
N VAL A 59 -3.53 4.69 11.16
CA VAL A 59 -4.80 4.59 11.91
C VAL A 59 -5.77 3.65 11.21
N TYR A 60 -5.90 3.76 9.88
CA TYR A 60 -6.74 2.87 9.08
C TYR A 60 -6.21 2.73 7.65
N ILE A 61 -6.51 1.58 7.06
CA ILE A 61 -6.16 1.23 5.69
C ILE A 61 -7.42 1.19 4.83
N THR A 62 -7.32 1.67 3.60
CA THR A 62 -8.42 1.63 2.64
C THR A 62 -7.94 0.92 1.37
N PRO A 63 -8.44 -0.29 1.08
CA PRO A 63 -8.17 -0.94 -0.20
C PRO A 63 -8.86 -0.15 -1.32
N LEU A 64 -8.15 0.11 -2.39
CA LEU A 64 -8.65 0.77 -3.60
C LEU A 64 -8.73 -0.30 -4.69
N GLU A 65 -9.94 -0.56 -5.17
CA GLU A 65 -10.14 -1.46 -6.31
C GLU A 65 -9.36 -0.95 -7.51
N GLU A 66 -8.67 -1.86 -8.21
CA GLU A 66 -8.24 -1.57 -9.57
C GLU A 66 -9.49 -1.38 -10.43
N ILE A 67 -9.71 -0.14 -10.88
CA ILE A 67 -10.66 0.12 -11.95
C ILE A 67 -10.11 -0.61 -13.18
N LYS A 68 -10.65 -1.78 -13.50
CA LYS A 68 -10.37 -2.50 -14.75
C LYS A 68 -10.85 -1.62 -15.91
N ARG A 69 -9.95 -0.83 -16.48
CA ARG A 69 -10.24 -0.01 -17.66
C ARG A 69 -10.04 -0.86 -18.90
N GLN A 70 -11.10 -1.08 -19.66
CA GLN A 70 -11.00 -1.68 -20.99
C GLN A 70 -10.67 -0.58 -22.00
N ARG A 71 -9.56 -0.74 -22.72
CA ARG A 71 -9.26 0.11 -23.88
C ARG A 71 -10.28 -0.20 -24.98
N ILE A 72 -11.14 0.77 -25.31
CA ILE A 72 -11.95 0.71 -26.53
C ILE A 72 -11.04 1.17 -27.67
N SER A 73 -10.86 0.30 -28.66
CA SER A 73 -10.18 0.65 -29.92
C SER A 73 -11.27 0.94 -30.95
N PHE A 74 -11.19 2.09 -31.63
CA PHE A 74 -12.00 2.41 -32.81
C PHE A 74 -11.20 2.06 -34.06
#